data_AF-A0A927ATW8-F1
#
_entry.id   AF-A0A927ATW8-F1
#
_cell.length_a   1.000
_cell.length_b   1.000
_cell.length_c   1.000
_cell.angle_alpha   90.00
_cell.angle_beta   90.00
_cell.angle_gamma   90.00
#
_symmetry.space_group_name_H-M   'P 1'
#
loop_
_entity.id
_entity.type
_entity.pdbx_description
1 polymer ?
#
loop_
_entity_poly.entity_id
_entity_poly.type
_entity_poly.pdbx_seq_one_letter_code
_entity_poly.pdbx_strand_id
1 'polypeptide(L)'
;MPQYQLQRIISGGQTGSDQLGMEVAQSLGIPTDGIAPKGYLTEAGPDERLRDYGLTEHSSAKYPPRTRANVVQSDGTLIFGNVTGGTKLTLNTCINEGKPYLLILQLSSCGPG
;
A
#
# COMPACT_ATOMS: atom_id res chain seq x y z
N MET A 1 -4.75 -9.71 -27.73
CA MET A 1 -3.95 -9.65 -26.49
C MET A 1 -4.88 -9.29 -25.34
N PRO A 2 -4.77 -9.88 -24.14
CA PRO A 2 -5.57 -9.43 -23.01
C PRO A 2 -5.25 -7.95 -22.73
N GLN A 3 -6.28 -7.14 -22.58
CA GLN A 3 -6.16 -5.74 -22.20
C GLN A 3 -6.09 -5.70 -20.68
N TYR A 4 -4.90 -5.49 -20.11
CA TYR A 4 -4.74 -5.37 -18.66
C TYR A 4 -5.26 -4.00 -18.23
N GLN A 5 -6.52 -3.95 -17.79
CA GLN A 5 -7.13 -2.76 -17.21
C GLN A 5 -7.00 -2.79 -15.69
N LEU A 6 -6.47 -1.71 -15.13
CA LEU A 6 -6.42 -1.52 -13.68
C LEU A 6 -7.84 -1.25 -13.15
N GLN A 7 -8.40 -2.20 -12.40
CA GLN A 7 -9.77 -2.09 -11.89
C GLN A 7 -9.88 -1.40 -10.53
N ARG A 8 -8.83 -1.46 -9.72
CA ARG A 8 -8.82 -0.95 -8.34
C ARG A 8 -7.41 -0.80 -7.79
N ILE A 9 -7.19 0.16 -6.90
CA ILE A 9 -5.98 0.26 -6.07
C ILE A 9 -6.30 -0.15 -4.63
N ILE A 10 -5.50 -1.06 -4.07
CA ILE A 10 -5.61 -1.53 -2.68
C ILE A 10 -4.45 -0.93 -1.87
N SER A 11 -4.74 -0.26 -0.76
CA SER A 11 -3.75 0.45 0.06
C SER A 11 -3.99 0.27 1.56
N GLY A 12 -2.92 0.43 2.36
CA GLY A 12 -3.02 0.45 3.83
C GLY A 12 -3.24 1.84 4.42
N GLY A 13 -3.21 2.89 3.57
CA GLY A 13 -3.47 4.27 3.96
C GLY A 13 -2.38 4.95 4.78
N GLN A 14 -1.16 4.39 4.80
CA GLN A 14 -0.04 5.03 5.49
C GLN A 14 0.33 6.37 4.84
N THR A 15 0.87 7.30 5.62
CA THR A 15 1.43 8.55 5.10
C THR A 15 2.49 8.27 4.02
N GLY A 16 2.54 9.10 2.97
CA GLY A 16 3.47 8.95 1.85
C GLY A 16 2.87 8.18 0.68
N SER A 17 3.55 7.13 0.21
CA SER A 17 3.20 6.41 -1.04
C SER A 17 1.78 5.84 -1.04
N ASP A 18 1.30 5.32 0.10
CA ASP A 18 -0.02 4.72 0.24
C ASP A 18 -1.13 5.76 0.01
N GLN A 19 -1.01 6.96 0.61
CA GLN A 19 -1.97 8.07 0.43
C GLN A 19 -1.88 8.70 -0.95
N LEU A 20 -0.67 8.94 -1.47
CA LEU A 20 -0.47 9.46 -2.82
C LEU A 20 -1.09 8.55 -3.88
N GLY A 21 -0.94 7.22 -3.73
CA GLY A 21 -1.56 6.25 -4.63
C GLY A 21 -3.09 6.34 -4.64
N MET A 22 -3.72 6.57 -3.50
CA MET A 22 -5.17 6.74 -3.40
C MET A 22 -5.66 8.07 -3.97
N GLU A 23 -4.94 9.17 -3.70
CA GLU A 23 -5.25 10.49 -4.28
C GLU A 23 -5.20 10.45 -5.82
N VAL A 24 -4.14 9.84 -6.37
CA VAL A 24 -4.00 9.66 -7.82
C VAL A 24 -5.12 8.77 -8.36
N ALA A 25 -5.43 7.65 -7.72
CA ALA A 25 -6.54 6.78 -8.12
C ALA A 25 -7.85 7.55 -8.20
N GLN A 26 -8.18 8.32 -7.16
CA GLN A 26 -9.38 9.13 -7.10
C GLN A 26 -9.42 10.17 -8.23
N SER A 27 -8.31 10.87 -8.49
CA SER A 27 -8.23 11.85 -9.58
C SER A 27 -8.44 11.24 -10.97
N LEU A 28 -8.08 9.95 -11.13
CA LEU A 28 -8.24 9.19 -12.37
C LEU A 28 -9.57 8.43 -12.43
N GLY A 29 -10.43 8.54 -11.41
CA GLY A 29 -11.68 7.79 -11.31
C GLY A 29 -11.49 6.28 -11.12
N ILE A 30 -10.32 5.85 -10.66
CA ILE A 30 -10.01 4.45 -10.37
C ILE A 30 -10.50 4.13 -8.95
N PRO A 31 -11.32 3.08 -8.76
CA PRO A 31 -11.77 2.67 -7.43
C PRO A 31 -10.61 2.39 -6.47
N THR A 32 -10.77 2.76 -5.21
CA THR A 32 -9.84 2.47 -4.11
C THR A 32 -10.49 1.56 -3.07
N ASP A 33 -9.68 0.80 -2.35
CA ASP A 33 -10.10 -0.11 -1.27
C ASP A 33 -8.88 -0.41 -0.37
N GLY A 34 -9.11 -1.17 0.69
CA GLY A 34 -8.05 -1.77 1.49
C GLY A 34 -8.34 -1.75 2.98
N ILE A 35 -7.35 -2.20 3.73
CA ILE A 35 -7.46 -2.36 5.17
C ILE A 35 -6.41 -1.49 5.86
N ALA A 36 -6.89 -0.55 6.67
CA ALA A 36 -6.09 0.29 7.55
C ALA A 36 -5.92 -0.38 8.93
N PRO A 37 -4.93 0.02 9.75
CA PRO A 37 -4.89 -0.36 11.16
C PRO A 37 -6.14 0.13 11.91
N LYS A 38 -6.47 -0.52 13.03
CA LYS A 38 -7.56 -0.08 13.93
C LYS A 38 -7.44 1.42 14.23
N GLY A 39 -8.54 2.17 14.10
CA GLY A 39 -8.56 3.62 14.30
C GLY A 39 -7.89 4.43 13.19
N TYR A 40 -7.69 3.84 12.00
CA TYR A 40 -7.07 4.50 10.84
C TYR A 40 -5.71 5.11 11.15
N LEU A 41 -4.91 4.40 11.96
CA LEU A 41 -3.63 4.91 12.44
C LEU A 41 -2.59 4.96 11.32
N THR A 42 -1.98 6.14 11.17
CA THR A 42 -0.81 6.38 10.34
C THR A 42 0.38 6.82 11.21
N GLU A 43 1.57 6.97 10.63
CA GLU A 43 2.71 7.58 11.33
C GLU A 43 2.50 9.04 11.71
N ALA A 44 1.62 9.76 11.03
CA ALA A 44 1.23 11.13 11.36
C ALA A 44 0.10 11.19 12.41
N GLY A 45 -0.42 10.04 12.85
CA GLY A 45 -1.58 9.92 13.73
C GLY A 45 -2.80 9.31 13.04
N PRO A 46 -3.95 9.24 13.73
CA PRO A 46 -5.21 8.79 13.14
C PRO A 46 -5.65 9.68 11.97
N ASP A 47 -6.06 9.08 10.84
CA ASP A 47 -6.61 9.81 9.69
C ASP A 47 -7.94 9.21 9.23
N GLU A 48 -9.07 9.79 9.66
CA GLU A 48 -10.39 9.26 9.34
C GLU A 48 -10.78 9.41 7.87
N ARG A 49 -10.13 10.31 7.11
CA ARG A 49 -10.39 10.48 5.67
C ARG A 49 -10.05 9.24 4.85
N LEU A 50 -9.29 8.30 5.42
CA LEU A 50 -9.07 6.98 4.82
C LEU A 50 -10.38 6.25 4.48
N ARG A 51 -11.47 6.53 5.21
CA ARG A 51 -12.82 6.03 4.90
C ARG A 51 -13.35 6.53 3.56
N ASP A 52 -13.01 7.74 3.17
CA ASP A 52 -13.47 8.35 1.91
C ASP A 52 -12.84 7.66 0.69
N TYR A 53 -11.69 6.99 0.90
CA TYR A 53 -11.05 6.11 -0.08
C TYR A 53 -11.54 4.65 0.00
N GLY A 54 -12.55 4.36 0.80
CA GLY A 54 -13.13 3.02 0.92
C GLY A 54 -12.36 2.07 1.84
N LEU A 55 -11.39 2.55 2.63
CA LEU A 55 -10.65 1.68 3.54
C LEU A 55 -11.51 1.26 4.73
N THR A 56 -11.33 0.01 5.14
CA THR A 56 -11.92 -0.55 6.36
C THR A 56 -10.84 -0.72 7.41
N GLU A 57 -11.18 -0.60 8.69
CA GLU A 57 -10.20 -0.81 9.75
C GLU A 57 -10.06 -2.30 10.11
N HIS A 58 -8.83 -2.74 10.34
CA HIS A 58 -8.58 -4.05 10.92
C HIS A 58 -8.95 -4.05 12.42
N SER A 59 -9.31 -5.21 12.95
CA SER A 59 -9.51 -5.42 14.40
C SER A 59 -8.26 -5.14 15.28
N SER A 60 -7.08 -5.01 14.67
CA SER A 60 -5.79 -4.82 15.33
C SER A 60 -5.14 -3.53 14.88
N ALA A 61 -4.53 -2.80 15.81
CA ALA A 61 -3.72 -1.62 15.51
C ALA A 61 -2.33 -1.98 14.95
N LYS A 62 -1.94 -3.26 14.98
CA LYS A 62 -0.64 -3.70 14.47
C LYS A 62 -0.61 -3.65 12.94
N TYR A 63 0.50 -3.20 12.38
CA TYR A 63 0.71 -3.10 10.94
C TYR A 63 0.80 -4.45 10.19
N PRO A 64 1.41 -5.54 10.72
CA PRO A 64 1.56 -6.77 9.94
C PRO A 64 0.25 -7.46 9.49
N PRO A 65 -0.80 -7.56 10.32
CA PRO A 65 -2.08 -8.12 9.90
C PRO A 65 -2.70 -7.41 8.69
N ARG A 66 -2.70 -6.06 8.66
CA ARG A 66 -3.25 -5.30 7.54
C ARG A 66 -2.40 -5.41 6.27
N THR A 67 -1.07 -5.43 6.40
CA THR A 67 -0.17 -5.62 5.25
C THR A 67 -0.44 -6.94 4.55
N ARG A 68 -0.60 -8.02 5.33
CA ARG A 68 -0.95 -9.33 4.77
C ARG A 68 -2.31 -9.31 4.08
N ALA A 69 -3.33 -8.73 4.71
CA ALA A 69 -4.66 -8.68 4.14
C ALA A 69 -4.68 -7.93 2.79
N ASN A 70 -4.01 -6.79 2.70
CA ASN A 70 -3.93 -6.00 1.46
C ASN A 70 -3.18 -6.76 0.34
N VAL A 71 -2.05 -7.41 0.65
CA VAL A 71 -1.30 -8.22 -0.33
C VAL A 71 -2.15 -9.38 -0.85
N VAL A 72 -2.83 -10.10 0.03
CA VAL A 72 -3.68 -11.25 -0.35
C VAL A 72 -4.87 -10.82 -1.21
N GLN A 73 -5.50 -9.67 -0.88
CA GLN A 73 -6.64 -9.11 -1.62
C GLN A 73 -6.23 -8.59 -3.01
N SER A 74 -4.97 -8.21 -3.20
CA SER A 74 -4.44 -7.72 -4.47
C SER A 74 -4.03 -8.83 -5.44
N ASP A 75 -4.14 -8.57 -6.74
CA ASP A 75 -3.59 -9.45 -7.79
C ASP A 75 -2.07 -9.27 -7.96
N GLY A 76 -1.55 -8.11 -7.53
CA GLY A 76 -0.12 -7.83 -7.47
C GLY A 76 0.16 -6.57 -6.66
N THR A 77 1.39 -6.43 -6.18
CA THR A 77 1.78 -5.32 -5.29
C THR A 77 2.91 -4.50 -5.89
N LEU A 78 2.70 -3.20 -6.03
CA LEU A 78 3.75 -2.24 -6.37
C LEU A 78 4.34 -1.66 -5.09
N ILE A 79 5.66 -1.77 -4.93
CA ILE A 79 6.36 -1.40 -3.71
C ILE A 79 7.37 -0.30 -4.04
N PHE A 80 7.25 0.86 -3.39
CA PHE A 80 8.19 1.97 -3.54
C PHE A 80 9.07 2.12 -2.30
N GLY A 81 10.38 2.29 -2.52
CA GLY A 81 11.34 2.64 -1.48
C GLY A 81 12.31 1.53 -1.11
N ASN A 82 13.14 1.80 -0.10
CA ASN A 82 14.19 0.88 0.35
C ASN A 82 13.60 -0.32 1.09
N VAL A 83 14.24 -1.50 0.97
CA VAL A 83 13.80 -2.76 1.60
C VAL A 83 14.15 -2.79 3.09
N THR A 84 13.55 -1.86 3.85
CA THR A 84 13.68 -1.74 5.30
C THR A 84 12.30 -1.68 5.94
N GLY A 85 12.20 -1.94 7.25
CA GLY A 85 10.96 -1.82 8.01
C GLY A 85 9.72 -2.46 7.35
N GLY A 86 8.69 -1.64 7.12
CA GLY A 86 7.43 -2.04 6.50
C GLY A 86 7.53 -2.50 5.04
N THR A 87 8.50 -1.99 4.27
CA THR A 87 8.75 -2.42 2.89
C THR A 87 9.26 -3.86 2.85
N LYS A 88 10.19 -4.20 3.75
CA LYS A 88 10.70 -5.57 3.89
C LYS A 88 9.59 -6.55 4.29
N LEU A 89 8.69 -6.12 5.19
CA LEU A 89 7.53 -6.90 5.57
C LEU A 89 6.62 -7.18 4.37
N THR A 90 6.26 -6.14 3.61
CA THR A 90 5.40 -6.27 2.42
C THR A 90 6.01 -7.18 1.36
N LEU A 91 7.31 -7.02 1.08
CA LEU A 91 8.04 -7.89 0.16
C LEU A 91 8.02 -9.36 0.60
N ASN A 92 8.35 -9.62 1.87
CA ASN A 92 8.33 -10.97 2.42
C ASN A 92 6.92 -11.58 2.37
N THR A 93 5.88 -10.78 2.64
CA THR A 93 4.49 -11.21 2.49
C THR A 93 4.17 -11.59 1.04
N CYS A 94 4.56 -10.79 0.05
CA CYS A 94 4.32 -11.12 -1.36
C CYS A 94 4.99 -12.46 -1.73
N ILE A 95 6.24 -12.67 -1.30
CA ILE A 95 6.98 -13.92 -1.52
C ILE A 95 6.26 -15.11 -0.86
N ASN A 96 5.86 -14.98 0.41
CA ASN A 96 5.24 -16.05 1.17
C ASN A 96 3.84 -16.42 0.65
N GLU A 97 3.08 -15.45 0.15
CA GLU A 97 1.73 -15.67 -0.40
C GLU A 97 1.75 -15.98 -1.91
N GLY A 98 2.93 -16.03 -2.54
CA GLY A 98 3.07 -16.29 -3.98
C GLY A 98 2.45 -15.20 -4.88
N LYS A 99 2.36 -13.96 -4.39
CA LYS A 99 1.76 -12.82 -5.10
C LYS A 99 2.82 -12.09 -5.95
N PRO A 100 2.52 -11.75 -7.22
CA PRO A 100 3.39 -10.92 -8.05
C PRO A 100 3.68 -9.57 -7.38
N TYR A 101 4.92 -9.10 -7.50
CA TYR A 101 5.29 -7.78 -7.00
C TYR A 101 6.29 -7.10 -7.94
N LEU A 102 6.28 -5.76 -7.91
CA LEU A 102 7.29 -4.93 -8.54
C LEU A 102 7.89 -4.01 -7.47
N LEU A 103 9.19 -4.11 -7.25
CA LEU A 103 9.93 -3.27 -6.31
C LEU A 103 10.65 -2.16 -7.05
N ILE A 104 10.32 -0.91 -6.73
CA ILE A 104 10.96 0.29 -7.27
C ILE A 104 11.81 0.91 -6.15
N LEU A 105 13.12 0.74 -6.26
CA LEU A 105 14.08 1.28 -5.31
C LEU A 105 14.34 2.77 -5.58
N GLN A 106 14.39 3.56 -4.52
CA GLN A 106 14.88 4.93 -4.61
C GLN A 106 16.41 4.90 -4.62
N LEU A 107 17.02 5.25 -5.74
CA LEU A 107 18.46 5.48 -5.80
C LEU A 107 18.74 6.87 -5.21
N SER A 108 19.54 6.94 -4.15
CA SER A 108 20.13 8.21 -3.72
C SER A 108 21.08 8.67 -4.82
N SER A 109 20.91 9.91 -5.30
CA SER A 109 21.91 10.56 -6.13
C SER A 109 23.22 10.59 -5.34
N CYS A 110 24.28 10.02 -5.91
CA CYS A 110 25.63 10.24 -5.43
C CYS A 110 25.88 11.76 -5.52
N GLY A 111 25.90 12.46 -4.39
CA GLY A 111 26.34 13.85 -4.36
C GLY A 111 27.80 13.92 -4.80
N PRO A 112 28.25 15.03 -5.42
CA PRO A 112 29.68 15.19 -5.70
C PRO A 112 30.41 15.17 -4.35
N GLY A 113 31.24 14.14 -4.15
CA GLY A 113 32.17 14.05 -3.02
C GLY A 113 33.35 15.00 -3.18
#